data_AF-A0A652ZVA5-F1
#
_entry.id   AF-A0A652ZVA5-F1
#
_cell.length_a   1.000
_cell.length_b   1.000
_cell.length_c   1.000
_cell.angle_alpha   90.00
_cell.angle_beta   90.00
_cell.angle_gamma   90.00
#
_symmetry.space_group_name_H-M   'P 1'
#
loop_
_entity.id
_entity.type
_entity.pdbx_description
1 polymer ?
#
loop_
_entity_poly.entity_id
_entity_poly.type
_entity_poly.pdbx_seq_one_letter_code
_entity_poly.pdbx_strand_id
1 'polypeptide(L)'
;MIDQLLRYYFVPDEEKKLAGVFEEFQDICIKSANSFYSVAERSAMGDIANDVNVLFSSASWNSIRSRIADQDLVSTTKKDFSCDEAELFTELSQETPGMAKDLYLLDAILVWMKRKAIAAYVDQFRATLKGAQKAGGRIYLAASGSSYHAALTAAYFFNALAHIPVYPCNPGIFRSMYLSSLTDADILIGISQSGETKDLVDVFLEVKEKYPRVKRASLVNNESARLPKQLSDFYLPMLCGPEIAVVATKSFISQLGLLYILAAGLVLPERELAITLRSARDMMMESLKLSAKDIEEAALKLFTKSSIHVLGTNLLGLAKEGALKIREVVLNHTEGGEAAEFKHGHNTILGRNSIFSLADLENFLDSYRSLAASHPPGEKSRAREILRTHPSLIKELPYGYPLIFLCAPDERDARVTISQIHTHKIRGADILLFAERRQDLALAVAGKPAGHKDYWSRYIEIPRSGKPCLFVFGAAILLQYLAYRMSVLKMEWLDSLGVEGHGVHPDVPKNVSKSITIE
;
A
#
# COMPACT_ATOMS: atom_id res chain seq x y z
N MET A 1 -7.93 4.24 7.36
CA MET A 1 -6.75 3.34 7.51
C MET A 1 -5.68 3.97 8.40
N ILE A 2 -5.09 5.12 8.04
CA ILE A 2 -4.12 5.80 8.91
C ILE A 2 -4.73 6.19 10.27
N ASP A 3 -6.01 6.56 10.32
CA ASP A 3 -6.69 6.86 11.59
C ASP A 3 -6.75 5.66 12.55
N GLN A 4 -6.78 4.43 12.04
CA GLN A 4 -6.75 3.22 12.89
C GLN A 4 -5.36 3.04 13.51
N LEU A 5 -4.29 3.26 12.74
CA LEU A 5 -2.94 3.28 13.28
C LEU A 5 -2.78 4.40 14.31
N LEU A 6 -3.26 5.62 14.01
CA LEU A 6 -3.26 6.73 14.96
C LEU A 6 -4.03 6.41 16.24
N ARG A 7 -5.16 5.71 16.13
CA ARG A 7 -5.99 5.30 17.26
C ARG A 7 -5.28 4.32 18.17
N TYR A 8 -4.62 3.30 17.63
CA TYR A 8 -4.16 2.16 18.42
C TYR A 8 -2.65 2.12 18.70
N TYR A 9 -1.82 2.82 17.92
CA TYR A 9 -0.37 2.93 18.15
C TYR A 9 0.03 4.14 18.99
N PHE A 10 -0.91 5.03 19.31
CA PHE A 10 -0.65 6.28 20.02
C PHE A 10 -1.75 6.57 21.03
N VAL A 11 -1.40 7.26 22.11
CA VAL A 11 -2.38 7.78 23.08
C VAL A 11 -2.58 9.28 22.87
N PRO A 12 -3.78 9.74 22.44
CA PRO A 12 -4.09 11.16 22.32
C PRO A 12 -3.90 11.91 23.64
N ASP A 13 -3.45 13.17 23.58
CA ASP A 13 -3.20 13.98 24.79
C ASP A 13 -4.48 14.14 25.64
N GLU A 14 -5.66 14.28 24.99
CA GLU A 14 -6.96 14.33 25.69
C GLU A 14 -7.33 13.03 26.42
N GLU A 15 -6.86 11.87 25.95
CA GLU A 15 -7.20 10.55 26.51
C GLU A 15 -6.21 10.08 27.58
N LYS A 16 -5.10 10.81 27.80
CA LYS A 16 -4.08 10.45 28.80
C LYS A 16 -4.62 10.38 30.23
N LYS A 17 -5.52 11.29 30.61
CA LYS A 17 -6.15 11.26 31.94
C LYS A 17 -7.01 10.00 32.12
N LEU A 18 -7.81 9.68 31.11
CA LEU A 18 -8.67 8.49 31.11
C LEU A 18 -7.83 7.21 31.14
N ALA A 19 -6.76 7.14 30.35
CA ALA A 19 -5.80 6.04 30.39
C ALA A 19 -5.16 5.88 31.78
N GLY A 20 -4.86 6.98 32.48
CA GLY A 20 -4.37 6.95 33.87
C GLY A 20 -5.37 6.32 34.85
N VAL A 21 -6.68 6.57 34.68
CA VAL A 21 -7.72 5.91 35.45
C VAL A 21 -7.78 4.41 35.12
N PHE A 22 -7.68 4.03 33.85
CA PHE A 22 -7.65 2.61 33.47
C PHE A 22 -6.42 1.86 34.00
N GLU A 23 -5.27 2.53 34.13
CA GLU A 23 -4.10 1.97 34.81
C GLU A 23 -4.35 1.79 36.32
N GLU A 24 -5.00 2.75 36.99
CA GLU A 24 -5.40 2.64 38.40
C GLU A 24 -6.32 1.43 38.65
N PHE A 25 -7.23 1.15 37.71
CA PHE A 25 -8.21 0.07 37.77
C PHE A 25 -7.91 -1.11 36.82
N GLN A 26 -6.63 -1.34 36.49
CA GLN A 26 -6.21 -2.26 35.43
C GLN A 26 -6.85 -3.65 35.53
N ASP A 27 -6.84 -4.27 36.71
CA ASP A 27 -7.38 -5.61 36.92
C ASP A 27 -8.88 -5.70 36.62
N ILE A 28 -9.63 -4.65 36.95
CA ILE A 28 -11.07 -4.59 36.68
C ILE A 28 -11.29 -4.40 35.18
N CYS A 29 -10.59 -3.44 34.54
CA CYS A 29 -10.68 -3.20 33.11
C CYS A 29 -10.40 -4.47 32.29
N ILE A 30 -9.32 -5.19 32.62
CA ILE A 30 -8.95 -6.44 31.94
C ILE A 30 -10.02 -7.52 32.11
N LYS A 31 -10.52 -7.72 33.34
CA LYS A 31 -11.57 -8.71 33.60
C LYS A 31 -12.85 -8.37 32.85
N SER A 32 -13.25 -7.10 32.83
CA SER A 32 -14.45 -6.64 32.14
C SER A 32 -14.37 -6.87 30.62
N ALA A 33 -13.25 -6.50 30.00
CA ALA A 33 -13.04 -6.73 28.57
C ALA A 33 -13.00 -8.22 28.20
N ASN A 34 -12.28 -9.03 28.97
CA ASN A 34 -12.23 -10.48 28.73
C ASN A 34 -13.61 -11.13 28.88
N SER A 35 -14.39 -10.68 29.86
CA SER A 35 -15.78 -11.11 30.02
C SER A 35 -16.59 -10.76 28.77
N PHE A 36 -16.49 -9.52 28.29
CA PHE A 36 -17.17 -9.10 27.06
C PHE A 36 -16.78 -9.94 25.84
N TYR A 37 -15.48 -10.14 25.59
CA TYR A 37 -15.00 -10.96 24.49
C TYR A 37 -15.52 -12.41 24.55
N SER A 38 -15.51 -13.00 25.76
CA SER A 38 -15.98 -14.38 25.93
C SER A 38 -17.48 -14.56 25.63
N VAL A 39 -18.27 -13.51 25.87
CA VAL A 39 -19.71 -13.48 25.58
C VAL A 39 -19.95 -13.24 24.10
N ALA A 40 -19.26 -12.24 23.52
CA ALA A 40 -19.37 -11.89 22.12
C ALA A 40 -19.00 -13.06 21.17
N GLU A 41 -18.09 -13.94 21.58
CA GLU A 41 -17.71 -15.13 20.80
C GLU A 41 -18.71 -16.30 20.85
N ARG A 42 -19.61 -16.35 21.86
CA ARG A 42 -20.36 -17.57 22.21
C ARG A 42 -21.88 -17.46 22.08
N SER A 43 -22.41 -16.26 21.95
CA SER A 43 -23.81 -15.98 22.28
C SER A 43 -24.57 -15.32 21.14
N ALA A 44 -25.89 -15.59 21.05
CA ALA A 44 -26.79 -14.81 20.20
C ALA A 44 -27.02 -13.41 20.81
N MET A 45 -27.39 -12.43 19.99
CA MET A 45 -27.44 -11.02 20.39
C MET A 45 -28.22 -10.72 21.69
N GLY A 46 -29.35 -11.41 21.91
CA GLY A 46 -30.15 -11.24 23.14
C GLY A 46 -29.46 -11.71 24.42
N ASP A 47 -28.59 -12.71 24.33
CA ASP A 47 -27.79 -13.20 25.46
C ASP A 47 -26.64 -12.24 25.76
N ILE A 48 -26.05 -11.61 24.72
CA ILE A 48 -25.00 -10.60 24.86
C ILE A 48 -25.52 -9.38 25.65
N ALA A 49 -26.72 -8.88 25.33
CA ALA A 49 -27.30 -7.74 26.04
C ALA A 49 -27.51 -8.01 27.53
N ASN A 50 -27.98 -9.21 27.89
CA ASN A 50 -28.17 -9.60 29.29
C ASN A 50 -26.85 -9.71 30.06
N ASP A 51 -25.84 -10.33 29.47
CA ASP A 51 -24.53 -10.49 30.10
C ASP A 51 -23.81 -9.15 30.27
N VAL A 52 -23.95 -8.25 29.29
CA VAL A 52 -23.46 -6.86 29.39
C VAL A 52 -24.19 -6.11 30.52
N ASN A 53 -25.50 -6.30 30.68
CA ASN A 53 -26.25 -5.71 31.80
C ASN A 53 -25.71 -6.19 33.16
N VAL A 54 -25.39 -7.48 33.27
CA VAL A 54 -24.80 -8.07 34.50
C VAL A 54 -23.43 -7.46 34.77
N LEU A 55 -22.58 -7.33 33.74
CA LEU A 55 -21.27 -6.69 33.86
C LEU A 55 -21.39 -5.25 34.39
N PHE A 56 -22.28 -4.45 33.80
CA PHE A 56 -22.48 -3.04 34.17
C PHE A 56 -23.16 -2.83 35.53
N SER A 57 -23.78 -3.87 36.07
CA SER A 57 -24.38 -3.86 37.41
C SER A 57 -23.40 -4.29 38.51
N SER A 58 -22.21 -4.75 38.15
CA SER A 58 -21.22 -5.25 39.13
C SER A 58 -20.62 -4.13 39.99
N ALA A 59 -20.30 -4.45 41.25
CA ALA A 59 -19.65 -3.51 42.17
C ALA A 59 -18.30 -2.99 41.64
N SER A 60 -17.57 -3.87 40.94
CA SER A 60 -16.30 -3.53 40.28
C SER A 60 -16.50 -2.49 39.18
N TRP A 61 -17.52 -2.65 38.33
CA TRP A 61 -17.84 -1.67 37.29
C TRP A 61 -18.27 -0.32 37.87
N ASN A 62 -19.11 -0.34 38.91
CA ASN A 62 -19.54 0.87 39.61
C ASN A 62 -18.36 1.67 40.19
N SER A 63 -17.29 0.99 40.61
CA SER A 63 -16.09 1.65 41.14
C SER A 63 -15.39 2.51 40.06
N ILE A 64 -15.24 1.98 38.85
CA ILE A 64 -14.68 2.73 37.71
C ILE A 64 -15.66 3.84 37.28
N ARG A 65 -16.95 3.51 37.17
CA ARG A 65 -17.98 4.47 36.75
C ARG A 65 -17.99 5.71 37.63
N SER A 66 -17.97 5.54 38.95
CA SER A 66 -17.93 6.66 39.90
C SER A 66 -16.66 7.51 39.73
N ARG A 67 -15.50 6.86 39.58
CA ARG A 67 -14.22 7.57 39.39
C ARG A 67 -14.21 8.46 38.15
N ILE A 68 -14.84 8.01 37.07
CA ILE A 68 -14.92 8.73 35.80
C ILE A 68 -15.96 9.85 35.86
N ALA A 69 -17.11 9.60 36.50
CA ALA A 69 -18.16 10.59 36.67
C ALA A 69 -17.67 11.83 37.43
N ASP A 70 -16.78 11.66 38.41
CA ASP A 70 -16.17 12.76 39.16
C ASP A 70 -15.32 13.72 38.29
N GLN A 71 -14.86 13.27 37.12
CA GLN A 71 -13.91 13.99 36.28
C GLN A 71 -14.43 14.32 34.87
N ASP A 72 -15.67 13.91 34.54
CA ASP A 72 -16.32 14.09 33.22
C ASP A 72 -15.44 13.66 32.03
N LEU A 73 -14.71 12.54 32.18
CA LEU A 73 -13.67 12.12 31.23
C LEU A 73 -14.18 11.36 30.00
N VAL A 74 -15.41 10.86 30.03
CA VAL A 74 -16.01 10.10 28.93
C VAL A 74 -17.13 10.92 28.31
N SER A 75 -16.84 11.53 27.16
CA SER A 75 -17.83 12.30 26.42
C SER A 75 -18.88 11.40 25.80
N THR A 76 -20.13 11.60 26.17
CA THR A 76 -21.31 10.92 25.58
C THR A 76 -21.86 11.68 24.38
N THR A 77 -21.17 12.72 23.90
CA THR A 77 -21.55 13.47 22.68
C THR A 77 -20.99 12.85 21.41
N LYS A 78 -20.09 11.86 21.51
CA LYS A 78 -19.69 11.00 20.39
C LYS A 78 -20.95 10.25 19.90
N LYS A 79 -21.14 10.21 18.58
CA LYS A 79 -22.21 9.42 17.95
C LYS A 79 -21.81 7.97 17.65
N ASP A 80 -20.50 7.71 17.51
CA ASP A 80 -19.98 6.42 17.03
C ASP A 80 -18.98 5.80 18.02
N PHE A 81 -18.98 4.46 18.11
CA PHE A 81 -18.04 3.64 18.88
C PHE A 81 -16.70 3.49 18.15
N SER A 82 -15.64 3.15 18.90
CA SER A 82 -14.25 3.22 18.41
C SER A 82 -13.43 1.93 18.56
N CYS A 83 -13.89 0.94 19.30
CA CYS A 83 -13.29 -0.40 19.35
C CYS A 83 -13.46 -1.15 18.02
N ASP A 84 -12.84 -2.32 17.90
CA ASP A 84 -12.96 -3.15 16.69
C ASP A 84 -14.38 -3.71 16.54
N GLU A 85 -15.11 -3.83 17.66
CA GLU A 85 -16.48 -4.32 17.76
C GLU A 85 -17.53 -3.19 17.67
N ALA A 86 -17.18 -2.04 17.09
CA ALA A 86 -18.05 -0.86 17.04
C ALA A 86 -19.45 -1.12 16.44
N GLU A 87 -19.56 -2.03 15.46
CA GLU A 87 -20.86 -2.45 14.90
C GLU A 87 -21.72 -3.16 15.95
N LEU A 88 -21.16 -4.13 16.68
CA LEU A 88 -21.83 -4.82 17.78
C LEU A 88 -22.26 -3.85 18.89
N PHE A 89 -21.41 -2.88 19.22
CA PHE A 89 -21.76 -1.84 20.21
C PHE A 89 -22.91 -0.95 19.72
N THR A 90 -22.94 -0.65 18.41
CA THR A 90 -24.03 0.12 17.80
C THR A 90 -25.35 -0.64 17.94
N GLU A 91 -25.38 -1.94 17.65
CA GLU A 91 -26.56 -2.78 17.84
C GLU A 91 -26.94 -2.89 19.33
N LEU A 92 -25.98 -3.12 20.24
CA LEU A 92 -26.23 -3.17 21.69
C LEU A 92 -26.84 -1.86 22.22
N SER A 93 -26.39 -0.72 21.71
CA SER A 93 -26.91 0.60 22.13
C SER A 93 -28.37 0.81 21.74
N GLN A 94 -28.84 0.16 20.67
CA GLN A 94 -30.24 0.21 20.23
C GLN A 94 -31.13 -0.68 21.11
N GLU A 95 -30.63 -1.85 21.50
CA GLU A 95 -31.32 -2.81 22.38
C GLU A 95 -31.31 -2.38 23.86
N THR A 96 -30.30 -1.59 24.29
CA THR A 96 -30.13 -1.14 25.68
C THR A 96 -29.96 0.39 25.82
N PRO A 97 -30.96 1.22 25.46
CA PRO A 97 -30.81 2.68 25.44
C PRO A 97 -30.39 3.31 26.78
N GLY A 98 -30.75 2.67 27.91
CA GLY A 98 -30.40 3.13 29.25
C GLY A 98 -28.93 2.97 29.63
N MET A 99 -28.13 2.25 28.82
CA MET A 99 -26.75 1.87 29.13
C MET A 99 -25.71 2.49 28.20
N ALA A 100 -26.10 3.47 27.39
CA ALA A 100 -25.20 4.11 26.42
C ALA A 100 -23.87 4.59 27.05
N LYS A 101 -23.92 5.18 28.25
CA LYS A 101 -22.70 5.66 28.94
C LYS A 101 -21.72 4.54 29.28
N ASP A 102 -22.24 3.39 29.69
CA ASP A 102 -21.43 2.23 30.04
C ASP A 102 -20.87 1.53 28.81
N LEU A 103 -21.63 1.50 27.72
CA LEU A 103 -21.11 1.05 26.42
C LEU A 103 -19.95 1.94 25.97
N TYR A 104 -20.04 3.28 26.10
CA TYR A 104 -18.90 4.16 25.78
C TYR A 104 -17.71 3.96 26.71
N LEU A 105 -17.94 3.66 27.98
CA LEU A 105 -16.87 3.32 28.92
C LEU A 105 -16.19 2.00 28.52
N LEU A 106 -16.97 0.97 28.21
CA LEU A 106 -16.45 -0.32 27.75
C LEU A 106 -15.68 -0.17 26.44
N ASP A 107 -16.20 0.59 25.48
CA ASP A 107 -15.53 0.94 24.23
C ASP A 107 -14.13 1.54 24.47
N ALA A 108 -14.05 2.53 25.37
CA ALA A 108 -12.78 3.15 25.74
C ALA A 108 -11.81 2.17 26.44
N ILE A 109 -12.32 1.26 27.28
CA ILE A 109 -11.53 0.21 27.93
C ILE A 109 -10.96 -0.76 26.88
N LEU A 110 -11.77 -1.22 25.92
CA LEU A 110 -11.32 -2.13 24.85
C LEU A 110 -10.22 -1.48 24.01
N VAL A 111 -10.39 -0.21 23.63
CA VAL A 111 -9.37 0.55 22.89
C VAL A 111 -8.09 0.70 23.71
N TRP A 112 -8.19 1.04 24.99
CA TRP A 112 -7.03 1.16 25.88
C TRP A 112 -6.29 -0.18 26.04
N MET A 113 -7.00 -1.30 26.21
CA MET A 113 -6.38 -2.61 26.30
C MET A 113 -5.61 -3.00 25.04
N LYS A 114 -6.22 -2.77 23.87
CA LYS A 114 -5.57 -3.05 22.59
C LYS A 114 -4.32 -2.17 22.39
N ARG A 115 -4.38 -0.88 22.75
CA ARG A 115 -3.22 0.01 22.76
C ARG A 115 -2.10 -0.52 23.65
N LYS A 116 -2.42 -0.96 24.87
CA LYS A 116 -1.44 -1.51 25.82
C LYS A 116 -0.73 -2.75 25.26
N ALA A 117 -1.49 -3.65 24.63
CA ALA A 117 -0.91 -4.82 23.95
C ALA A 117 0.01 -4.41 22.79
N ILE A 118 -0.44 -3.47 21.93
CA ILE A 118 0.36 -2.98 20.80
C ILE A 118 1.64 -2.28 21.27
N ALA A 119 1.57 -1.44 22.31
CA ALA A 119 2.73 -0.77 22.89
C ALA A 119 3.78 -1.79 23.36
N ALA A 120 3.36 -2.87 24.04
CA ALA A 120 4.26 -3.95 24.45
C ALA A 120 4.92 -4.65 23.24
N TYR A 121 4.17 -4.92 22.16
CA TYR A 121 4.73 -5.49 20.94
C TYR A 121 5.69 -4.53 20.22
N VAL A 122 5.41 -3.23 20.22
CA VAL A 122 6.30 -2.21 19.65
C VAL A 122 7.60 -2.14 20.44
N ASP A 123 7.55 -2.20 21.77
CA ASP A 123 8.73 -2.22 22.61
C ASP A 123 9.54 -3.51 22.42
N GLN A 124 8.87 -4.66 22.32
CA GLN A 124 9.51 -5.93 21.98
C GLN A 124 10.15 -5.90 20.59
N PHE A 125 9.51 -5.29 19.60
CA PHE A 125 10.06 -5.07 18.26
C PHE A 125 11.34 -4.24 18.32
N ARG A 126 11.29 -3.08 18.98
CA ARG A 126 12.44 -2.17 19.13
C ARG A 126 13.59 -2.84 19.86
N ALA A 127 13.31 -3.58 20.93
CA ALA A 127 14.31 -4.32 21.69
C ALA A 127 14.97 -5.42 20.84
N THR A 128 14.16 -6.19 20.11
CA THR A 128 14.63 -7.25 19.22
C THR A 128 15.54 -6.69 18.12
N LEU A 129 15.10 -5.60 17.48
CA LEU A 129 15.85 -4.94 16.41
C LEU A 129 17.19 -4.38 16.92
N LYS A 130 17.19 -3.66 18.04
CA LYS A 130 18.44 -3.15 18.67
C LYS A 130 19.37 -4.29 19.09
N GLY A 131 18.81 -5.39 19.60
CA GLY A 131 19.54 -6.59 19.98
C GLY A 131 20.26 -7.21 18.77
N ALA A 132 19.55 -7.41 17.67
CA ALA A 132 20.13 -7.93 16.43
C ALA A 132 21.23 -7.02 15.88
N GLN A 133 21.01 -5.70 15.84
CA GLN A 133 22.04 -4.76 15.39
C GLN A 133 23.33 -4.84 16.22
N LYS A 134 23.20 -4.87 17.55
CA LYS A 134 24.35 -5.00 18.45
C LYS A 134 25.10 -6.32 18.23
N ALA A 135 24.39 -7.38 17.85
CA ALA A 135 24.94 -8.69 17.55
C ALA A 135 25.39 -8.85 16.08
N GLY A 136 25.27 -7.82 15.22
CA GLY A 136 25.61 -7.89 13.80
C GLY A 136 24.61 -8.72 12.96
N GLY A 137 23.39 -8.91 13.44
CA GLY A 137 22.32 -9.65 12.77
C GLY A 137 21.64 -8.87 11.65
N ARG A 138 21.09 -9.60 10.69
CA ARG A 138 20.34 -9.08 9.54
C ARG A 138 18.84 -9.12 9.81
N ILE A 139 18.13 -8.13 9.30
CA ILE A 139 16.68 -7.97 9.48
C ILE A 139 15.99 -8.23 8.14
N TYR A 140 15.37 -9.40 8.00
CA TYR A 140 14.67 -9.79 6.78
C TYR A 140 13.19 -9.42 6.84
N LEU A 141 12.68 -8.81 5.77
CA LEU A 141 11.26 -8.52 5.60
C LEU A 141 10.71 -9.43 4.50
N ALA A 142 10.10 -10.55 4.89
CA ALA A 142 9.59 -11.57 3.99
C ALA A 142 8.09 -11.38 3.71
N ALA A 143 7.72 -11.22 2.44
CA ALA A 143 6.34 -10.95 2.04
C ALA A 143 6.08 -11.27 0.56
N SER A 144 4.82 -11.32 0.13
CA SER A 144 4.46 -11.56 -1.27
C SER A 144 3.59 -10.43 -1.83
N GLY A 145 3.64 -10.22 -3.16
CA GLY A 145 2.82 -9.24 -3.87
C GLY A 145 2.95 -7.82 -3.31
N SER A 146 1.83 -7.14 -3.09
CA SER A 146 1.80 -5.77 -2.54
C SER A 146 2.52 -5.65 -1.19
N SER A 147 2.52 -6.71 -0.36
CA SER A 147 3.26 -6.70 0.90
C SER A 147 4.77 -6.78 0.72
N TYR A 148 5.25 -7.42 -0.35
CA TYR A 148 6.67 -7.35 -0.75
C TYR A 148 7.04 -5.93 -1.21
N HIS A 149 6.15 -5.25 -1.92
CA HIS A 149 6.38 -3.85 -2.30
C HIS A 149 6.38 -2.90 -1.10
N ALA A 150 5.57 -3.18 -0.08
CA ALA A 150 5.61 -2.47 1.19
C ALA A 150 6.94 -2.73 1.92
N ALA A 151 7.45 -3.96 1.92
CA ALA A 151 8.77 -4.30 2.46
C ALA A 151 9.91 -3.54 1.74
N LEU A 152 9.88 -3.46 0.40
CA LEU A 152 10.82 -2.65 -0.37
C LEU A 152 10.77 -1.16 0.01
N THR A 153 9.57 -0.64 0.25
CA THR A 153 9.38 0.75 0.70
C THR A 153 9.85 0.93 2.15
N ALA A 154 9.72 -0.09 3.00
CA ALA A 154 10.27 -0.09 4.35
C ALA A 154 11.80 0.05 4.33
N ALA A 155 12.50 -0.61 3.40
CA ALA A 155 13.96 -0.43 3.28
C ALA A 155 14.34 1.02 3.04
N TYR A 156 13.58 1.74 2.22
CA TYR A 156 13.74 3.18 2.07
C TYR A 156 13.49 3.94 3.39
N PHE A 157 12.44 3.61 4.15
CA PHE A 157 12.16 4.25 5.45
C PHE A 157 13.24 3.98 6.50
N PHE A 158 13.59 2.72 6.75
CA PHE A 158 14.57 2.34 7.76
C PHE A 158 15.95 2.92 7.44
N ASN A 159 16.35 2.96 6.16
CA ASN A 159 17.61 3.58 5.74
C ASN A 159 17.60 5.11 5.93
N ALA A 160 16.55 5.78 5.47
CA ALA A 160 16.48 7.25 5.47
C ALA A 160 16.24 7.85 6.87
N LEU A 161 15.49 7.14 7.74
CA LEU A 161 15.06 7.68 9.03
C LEU A 161 15.92 7.16 10.19
N ALA A 162 16.26 5.87 10.19
CA ALA A 162 16.92 5.22 11.33
C ALA A 162 18.34 4.71 11.00
N HIS A 163 18.78 4.81 9.74
CA HIS A 163 20.06 4.28 9.25
C HIS A 163 20.24 2.79 9.53
N ILE A 164 19.16 2.03 9.38
CA ILE A 164 19.13 0.58 9.62
C ILE A 164 18.90 -0.13 8.29
N PRO A 165 19.81 -1.02 7.86
CA PRO A 165 19.55 -1.85 6.69
C PRO A 165 18.53 -2.93 7.07
N VAL A 166 17.49 -3.04 6.24
CA VAL A 166 16.57 -4.18 6.23
C VAL A 166 16.63 -4.82 4.85
N TYR A 167 16.34 -6.11 4.77
CA TYR A 167 16.47 -6.94 3.57
C TYR A 167 15.09 -7.43 3.13
N PRO A 168 14.41 -6.68 2.25
CA PRO A 168 13.14 -7.11 1.67
C PRO A 168 13.35 -8.31 0.76
N CYS A 169 12.48 -9.30 0.88
CA CYS A 169 12.51 -10.49 0.04
C CYS A 169 11.11 -11.08 -0.10
N ASN A 170 10.84 -11.69 -1.25
CA ASN A 170 9.75 -12.66 -1.32
C ASN A 170 10.21 -14.01 -0.78
N PRO A 171 9.30 -14.94 -0.43
CA PRO A 171 9.67 -16.24 0.13
C PRO A 171 10.67 -17.02 -0.74
N GLY A 172 10.54 -16.97 -2.07
CA GLY A 172 11.47 -17.62 -3.00
C GLY A 172 12.88 -17.03 -2.96
N ILE A 173 12.99 -15.70 -2.96
CA ILE A 173 14.26 -14.98 -2.78
C ILE A 173 14.87 -15.31 -1.42
N PHE A 174 14.07 -15.33 -0.35
CA PHE A 174 14.55 -15.67 0.98
C PHE A 174 15.18 -17.07 1.03
N ARG A 175 14.46 -18.08 0.50
CA ARG A 175 14.96 -19.45 0.41
C ARG A 175 16.25 -19.57 -0.39
N SER A 176 16.28 -18.95 -1.57
CA SER A 176 17.39 -19.10 -2.51
C SER A 176 18.63 -18.28 -2.14
N MET A 177 18.48 -17.12 -1.51
CA MET A 177 19.59 -16.19 -1.25
C MET A 177 20.03 -16.13 0.21
N TYR A 178 19.15 -16.39 1.17
CA TYR A 178 19.42 -16.05 2.59
C TYR A 178 19.29 -17.22 3.55
N LEU A 179 18.35 -18.14 3.34
CA LEU A 179 17.97 -19.18 4.30
C LEU A 179 19.16 -20.00 4.83
N SER A 180 20.04 -20.47 3.94
CA SER A 180 21.19 -21.31 4.33
C SER A 180 22.32 -20.53 4.99
N SER A 181 22.22 -19.19 5.02
CA SER A 181 23.22 -18.31 5.61
C SER A 181 22.79 -17.74 6.95
N LEU A 182 21.59 -18.07 7.45
CA LEU A 182 21.04 -17.49 8.67
C LEU A 182 21.93 -17.74 9.90
N THR A 183 21.94 -16.77 10.79
CA THR A 183 22.64 -16.80 12.08
C THR A 183 21.66 -16.56 13.22
N ASP A 184 22.06 -16.91 14.44
CA ASP A 184 21.24 -16.72 15.64
C ASP A 184 20.91 -15.24 15.94
N ALA A 185 21.67 -14.31 15.37
CA ALA A 185 21.45 -12.86 15.51
C ALA A 185 20.42 -12.32 14.52
N ASP A 186 20.06 -13.07 13.47
CA ASP A 186 19.13 -12.61 12.45
C ASP A 186 17.69 -12.57 12.94
N ILE A 187 16.88 -11.73 12.31
CA ILE A 187 15.44 -11.61 12.54
C ILE A 187 14.72 -11.83 11.22
N LEU A 188 13.71 -12.69 11.22
CA LEU A 188 12.74 -12.84 10.14
C LEU A 188 11.43 -12.16 10.52
N ILE A 189 11.02 -11.15 9.75
CA ILE A 189 9.74 -10.47 9.90
C ILE A 189 8.87 -10.76 8.69
N GLY A 190 7.74 -11.42 8.91
CA GLY A 190 6.75 -11.73 7.87
C GLY A 190 5.74 -10.60 7.73
N ILE A 191 5.35 -10.23 6.51
CA ILE A 191 4.28 -9.25 6.26
C ILE A 191 3.18 -9.93 5.44
N SER A 192 2.00 -10.12 6.05
CA SER A 192 0.87 -10.76 5.38
C SER A 192 -0.46 -10.23 5.88
N GLN A 193 -1.33 -9.80 4.96
CA GLN A 193 -2.68 -9.37 5.31
C GLN A 193 -3.50 -10.54 5.87
N SER A 194 -3.49 -11.71 5.20
CA SER A 194 -4.28 -12.88 5.60
C SER A 194 -3.67 -13.65 6.77
N GLY A 195 -2.35 -13.58 6.95
CA GLY A 195 -1.61 -14.41 7.92
C GLY A 195 -1.56 -15.89 7.56
N GLU A 196 -2.03 -16.26 6.35
CA GLU A 196 -2.17 -17.64 5.86
C GLU A 196 -1.49 -17.85 4.50
N THR A 197 -0.68 -16.89 4.03
CA THR A 197 0.05 -17.01 2.76
C THR A 197 0.97 -18.23 2.80
N LYS A 198 0.66 -19.26 2.00
CA LYS A 198 1.28 -20.61 2.07
C LYS A 198 2.81 -20.54 2.04
N ASP A 199 3.36 -19.90 1.01
CA ASP A 199 4.82 -19.77 0.84
C ASP A 199 5.53 -19.14 2.04
N LEU A 200 4.91 -18.12 2.65
CA LEU A 200 5.47 -17.42 3.80
C LEU A 200 5.36 -18.28 5.07
N VAL A 201 4.22 -18.95 5.28
CA VAL A 201 4.02 -19.90 6.37
C VAL A 201 5.06 -21.01 6.30
N ASP A 202 5.33 -21.54 5.11
CA ASP A 202 6.32 -22.58 4.90
C ASP A 202 7.75 -22.09 5.18
N VAL A 203 8.09 -20.84 4.83
CA VAL A 203 9.39 -20.23 5.22
C VAL A 203 9.51 -20.14 6.74
N PHE A 204 8.44 -19.72 7.43
CA PHE A 204 8.45 -19.60 8.88
C PHE A 204 8.58 -20.96 9.58
N LEU A 205 7.91 -21.99 9.08
CA LEU A 205 8.05 -23.37 9.56
C LEU A 205 9.49 -23.85 9.41
N GLU A 206 10.06 -23.68 8.22
CA GLU A 206 11.43 -24.11 7.92
C GLU A 206 12.46 -23.40 8.79
N VAL A 207 12.31 -22.09 9.02
CA VAL A 207 13.16 -21.32 9.93
C VAL A 207 12.97 -21.76 11.38
N LYS A 208 11.74 -22.05 11.81
CA LYS A 208 11.45 -22.56 13.16
C LYS A 208 12.11 -23.91 13.43
N GLU A 209 12.11 -24.80 12.44
CA GLU A 209 12.69 -26.14 12.54
C GLU A 209 14.22 -26.13 12.45
N LYS A 210 14.78 -25.46 11.45
CA LYS A 210 16.23 -25.50 11.15
C LYS A 210 17.03 -24.46 11.93
N TYR A 211 16.42 -23.32 12.27
CA TYR A 211 17.09 -22.18 12.91
C TYR A 211 16.27 -21.66 14.11
N PRO A 212 16.02 -22.50 15.14
CA PRO A 212 15.06 -22.19 16.21
C PRO A 212 15.37 -20.90 16.98
N ARG A 213 16.65 -20.48 17.02
CA ARG A 213 17.12 -19.26 17.70
C ARG A 213 16.91 -17.97 16.90
N VAL A 214 16.69 -18.05 15.59
CA VAL A 214 16.32 -16.89 14.76
C VAL A 214 14.99 -16.35 15.26
N LYS A 215 14.96 -15.05 15.57
CA LYS A 215 13.73 -14.39 16.02
C LYS A 215 12.76 -14.26 14.85
N ARG A 216 11.50 -14.59 15.11
CA ARG A 216 10.42 -14.57 14.11
C ARG A 216 9.36 -13.61 14.59
N ALA A 217 9.00 -12.63 13.77
CA ALA A 217 7.88 -11.73 14.05
C ALA A 217 6.99 -11.59 12.83
N SER A 218 5.76 -11.10 13.01
CA SER A 218 4.88 -10.87 11.87
C SER A 218 4.10 -9.55 11.97
N LEU A 219 3.98 -8.84 10.86
CA LEU A 219 3.00 -7.78 10.67
C LEU A 219 1.78 -8.41 9.99
N VAL A 220 0.61 -8.34 10.62
CA VAL A 220 -0.59 -9.05 10.16
C VAL A 220 -1.86 -8.22 10.31
N ASN A 221 -2.86 -8.47 9.48
CA ASN A 221 -4.20 -7.90 9.71
C ASN A 221 -5.14 -8.90 10.40
N ASN A 222 -5.03 -10.20 10.10
CA ASN A 222 -5.73 -11.25 10.84
C ASN A 222 -4.87 -11.74 12.02
N GLU A 223 -5.20 -11.27 13.23
CA GLU A 223 -4.46 -11.59 14.46
C GLU A 223 -4.66 -13.05 14.92
N SER A 224 -5.74 -13.69 14.48
CA SER A 224 -6.09 -15.08 14.83
C SER A 224 -5.50 -16.12 13.87
N ALA A 225 -4.79 -15.67 12.82
CA ALA A 225 -4.18 -16.55 11.82
C ALA A 225 -3.02 -17.38 12.38
N ARG A 226 -2.60 -18.39 11.61
CA ARG A 226 -1.50 -19.31 11.96
C ARG A 226 -0.17 -18.59 12.14
N LEU A 227 0.19 -17.67 11.24
CA LEU A 227 1.47 -16.96 11.26
C LEU A 227 1.73 -16.21 12.59
N PRO A 228 0.83 -15.35 13.08
CA PRO A 228 1.02 -14.64 14.35
C PRO A 228 0.86 -15.56 15.57
N LYS A 229 -0.07 -16.52 15.55
CA LYS A 229 -0.39 -17.35 16.73
C LYS A 229 0.58 -18.51 16.99
N GLN A 230 1.14 -19.11 15.94
CA GLN A 230 1.88 -20.38 16.07
C GLN A 230 3.35 -20.30 15.63
N LEU A 231 3.70 -19.33 14.78
CA LEU A 231 5.00 -19.27 14.12
C LEU A 231 5.85 -18.06 14.47
N SER A 232 5.24 -17.02 15.04
CA SER A 232 5.92 -15.80 15.45
C SER A 232 6.12 -15.74 16.95
N ASP A 233 7.25 -15.20 17.40
CA ASP A 233 7.54 -14.91 18.80
C ASP A 233 6.70 -13.71 19.30
N PHE A 234 6.33 -12.80 18.39
CA PHE A 234 5.37 -11.72 18.61
C PHE A 234 4.85 -11.20 17.26
N TYR A 235 3.78 -10.40 17.29
CA TYR A 235 3.22 -9.82 16.08
C TYR A 235 2.77 -8.37 16.30
N LEU A 236 2.58 -7.63 15.21
CA LEU A 236 2.07 -6.27 15.21
C LEU A 236 0.86 -6.17 14.26
N PRO A 237 -0.29 -5.66 14.73
CA PRO A 237 -1.49 -5.58 13.91
C PRO A 237 -1.43 -4.40 12.93
N MET A 238 -1.78 -4.62 11.67
CA MET A 238 -1.85 -3.59 10.62
C MET A 238 -3.10 -2.71 10.72
N LEU A 239 -4.18 -3.23 11.30
CA LEU A 239 -5.42 -2.50 11.58
C LEU A 239 -6.08 -1.87 10.33
N CYS A 240 -6.02 -2.56 9.19
CA CYS A 240 -6.66 -2.08 7.96
C CYS A 240 -8.14 -2.48 7.83
N GLY A 241 -8.64 -3.30 8.76
CA GLY A 241 -9.97 -3.92 8.68
C GLY A 241 -10.08 -4.92 7.51
N PRO A 242 -11.26 -5.50 7.27
CA PRO A 242 -11.46 -6.48 6.20
C PRO A 242 -11.38 -5.83 4.81
N GLU A 243 -10.50 -6.30 3.93
CA GLU A 243 -10.37 -5.79 2.56
C GLU A 243 -11.25 -6.62 1.61
N ILE A 244 -12.33 -6.04 1.07
CA ILE A 244 -13.29 -6.79 0.25
C ILE A 244 -12.79 -6.98 -1.18
N ALA A 245 -12.27 -5.91 -1.80
CA ALA A 245 -11.68 -5.98 -3.13
C ALA A 245 -10.51 -6.97 -3.17
N VAL A 246 -10.35 -7.66 -4.30
CA VAL A 246 -9.25 -8.62 -4.52
C VAL A 246 -7.91 -7.89 -4.58
N VAL A 247 -7.92 -6.67 -5.12
CA VAL A 247 -6.75 -5.83 -5.31
C VAL A 247 -6.44 -5.06 -4.04
N ALA A 248 -5.27 -5.32 -3.45
CA ALA A 248 -4.81 -4.66 -2.24
C ALA A 248 -4.70 -3.14 -2.44
N THR A 249 -5.31 -2.36 -1.53
CA THR A 249 -5.29 -0.89 -1.54
C THR A 249 -5.06 -0.34 -0.14
N LYS A 250 -6.06 -0.49 0.75
CA LYS A 250 -5.99 -0.01 2.13
C LYS A 250 -5.01 -0.82 2.98
N SER A 251 -4.84 -2.10 2.68
CA SER A 251 -3.85 -2.94 3.36
C SER A 251 -2.42 -2.46 3.05
N PHE A 252 -2.13 -2.11 1.80
CA PHE A 252 -0.83 -1.54 1.41
C PHE A 252 -0.53 -0.22 2.13
N ILE A 253 -1.48 0.73 2.15
CA ILE A 253 -1.31 2.01 2.86
C ILE A 253 -1.11 1.80 4.36
N SER A 254 -1.85 0.86 4.97
CA SER A 254 -1.69 0.54 6.39
C SER A 254 -0.33 -0.09 6.68
N GLN A 255 0.18 -0.94 5.78
CA GLN A 255 1.53 -1.48 5.88
C GLN A 255 2.58 -0.37 5.79
N LEU A 256 2.46 0.58 4.85
CA LEU A 256 3.34 1.75 4.78
C LEU A 256 3.30 2.56 6.09
N GLY A 257 2.10 2.80 6.62
CA GLY A 257 1.92 3.52 7.88
C GLY A 257 2.61 2.80 9.04
N LEU A 258 2.37 1.49 9.20
CA LEU A 258 2.98 0.68 10.25
C LEU A 258 4.51 0.63 10.10
N LEU A 259 5.02 0.35 8.91
CA LEU A 259 6.46 0.31 8.65
C LEU A 259 7.14 1.67 8.89
N TYR A 260 6.45 2.78 8.58
CA TYR A 260 6.91 4.12 8.92
C TYR A 260 6.94 4.33 10.43
N ILE A 261 5.90 3.93 11.17
CA ILE A 261 5.86 3.99 12.64
C ILE A 261 7.05 3.24 13.23
N LEU A 262 7.34 2.04 12.73
CA LEU A 262 8.43 1.20 13.22
C LEU A 262 9.80 1.79 12.92
N ALA A 263 10.02 2.36 11.73
CA ALA A 263 11.27 3.00 11.35
C ALA A 263 11.48 4.33 12.09
N ALA A 264 10.54 5.26 11.95
CA ALA A 264 10.62 6.60 12.53
C ALA A 264 10.55 6.57 14.06
N GLY A 265 9.81 5.62 14.65
CA GLY A 265 9.70 5.46 16.10
C GLY A 265 10.98 4.95 16.77
N LEU A 266 12.04 4.65 16.03
CA LEU A 266 13.37 4.38 16.60
C LEU A 266 14.13 5.67 16.92
N VAL A 267 13.75 6.79 16.30
CA VAL A 267 14.46 8.08 16.39
C VAL A 267 13.57 9.23 16.88
N LEU A 268 12.27 9.21 16.55
CA LEU A 268 11.31 10.25 16.93
C LEU A 268 10.57 9.91 18.22
N PRO A 269 10.27 10.91 19.06
CA PRO A 269 9.35 10.74 20.18
C PRO A 269 7.93 10.46 19.68
N GLU A 270 7.17 9.70 20.48
CA GLU A 270 5.81 9.25 20.13
C GLU A 270 4.89 10.39 19.65
N ARG A 271 4.92 11.52 20.36
CA ARG A 271 4.08 12.70 20.03
C ARG A 271 4.39 13.25 18.62
N GLU A 272 5.66 13.37 18.27
CA GLU A 272 6.08 13.89 16.97
C GLU A 272 5.77 12.89 15.85
N LEU A 273 5.92 11.60 16.14
CA LEU A 273 5.56 10.52 15.23
C LEU A 273 4.05 10.53 14.91
N ALA A 274 3.20 10.69 15.93
CA ALA A 274 1.74 10.81 15.75
C ALA A 274 1.36 12.03 14.91
N ILE A 275 2.00 13.19 15.13
CA ILE A 275 1.81 14.39 14.31
C ILE A 275 2.21 14.13 12.86
N THR A 276 3.34 13.48 12.65
CA THR A 276 3.87 13.16 11.32
C THR A 276 2.96 12.20 10.56
N LEU A 277 2.40 11.21 11.24
CA LEU A 277 1.44 10.28 10.64
C LEU A 277 0.10 10.96 10.30
N ARG A 278 -0.36 11.94 11.10
CA ARG A 278 -1.49 12.81 10.72
C ARG A 278 -1.18 13.61 9.46
N SER A 279 0.02 14.20 9.36
CA SER A 279 0.45 14.89 8.13
C SER A 279 0.45 13.97 6.91
N ALA A 280 0.81 12.68 7.07
CA ALA A 280 0.75 11.70 5.99
C ALA A 280 -0.69 11.46 5.50
N ARG A 281 -1.65 11.35 6.42
CA ARG A 281 -3.09 11.26 6.09
C ARG A 281 -3.57 12.50 5.35
N ASP A 282 -3.28 13.67 5.89
CA ASP A 282 -3.72 14.94 5.32
C ASP A 282 -3.14 15.15 3.91
N MET A 283 -1.87 14.78 3.73
CA MET A 283 -1.20 14.76 2.42
C MET A 283 -1.91 13.88 1.40
N MET A 284 -2.37 12.67 1.77
CA MET A 284 -3.13 11.82 0.83
C MET A 284 -4.41 12.52 0.35
N MET A 285 -5.15 13.12 1.29
CA MET A 285 -6.39 13.83 0.99
C MET A 285 -6.15 15.07 0.13
N GLU A 286 -5.11 15.84 0.44
CA GLU A 286 -4.73 17.03 -0.33
C GLU A 286 -4.20 16.65 -1.71
N SER A 287 -3.41 15.58 -1.83
CA SER A 287 -2.94 15.05 -3.12
C SER A 287 -4.09 14.72 -4.05
N LEU A 288 -5.10 14.00 -3.56
CA LEU A 288 -6.31 13.68 -4.32
C LEU A 288 -7.03 14.95 -4.78
N LYS A 289 -7.24 15.92 -3.88
CA LYS A 289 -7.91 17.18 -4.22
C LYS A 289 -7.15 17.99 -5.28
N LEU A 290 -5.82 18.04 -5.15
CA LEU A 290 -4.94 18.83 -6.00
C LEU A 290 -4.83 18.24 -7.42
N SER A 291 -4.66 16.92 -7.51
CA SER A 291 -4.25 16.25 -8.75
C SER A 291 -5.33 15.39 -9.40
N ALA A 292 -6.55 15.32 -8.85
CA ALA A 292 -7.62 14.47 -9.40
C ALA A 292 -7.84 14.69 -10.91
N LYS A 293 -7.92 15.96 -11.36
CA LYS A 293 -8.14 16.27 -12.77
C LYS A 293 -7.00 15.77 -13.67
N ASP A 294 -5.75 16.00 -13.26
CA ASP A 294 -4.59 15.55 -14.04
C ASP A 294 -4.48 14.01 -14.06
N ILE A 295 -4.92 13.33 -13.00
CA ILE A 295 -5.04 11.87 -12.98
C ILE A 295 -6.13 11.38 -13.94
N GLU A 296 -7.30 12.02 -14.01
CA GLU A 296 -8.34 11.67 -15.00
C GLU A 296 -7.83 11.82 -16.43
N GLU A 297 -7.13 12.92 -16.73
CA GLU A 297 -6.54 13.15 -18.06
C GLU A 297 -5.44 12.12 -18.38
N ALA A 298 -4.62 11.75 -17.41
CA ALA A 298 -3.63 10.69 -17.57
C ALA A 298 -4.30 9.32 -17.76
N ALA A 299 -5.34 8.99 -17.01
CA ALA A 299 -6.07 7.73 -17.14
C ALA A 299 -6.67 7.59 -18.55
N LEU A 300 -7.30 8.65 -19.06
CA LEU A 300 -7.86 8.69 -20.41
C LEU A 300 -6.80 8.50 -21.51
N LYS A 301 -5.59 9.00 -21.30
CA LYS A 301 -4.46 8.79 -22.23
C LYS A 301 -3.92 7.36 -22.18
N LEU A 302 -3.97 6.71 -21.01
CA LEU A 302 -3.22 5.48 -20.73
C LEU A 302 -4.05 4.20 -20.76
N PHE A 303 -5.37 4.24 -20.60
CA PHE A 303 -6.18 3.02 -20.39
C PHE A 303 -6.12 2.00 -21.53
N THR A 304 -5.89 2.44 -22.77
CA THR A 304 -5.74 1.56 -23.94
C THR A 304 -4.30 1.15 -24.23
N LYS A 305 -3.32 1.67 -23.47
CA LYS A 305 -1.90 1.38 -23.69
C LYS A 305 -1.60 -0.05 -23.27
N SER A 306 -1.02 -0.80 -24.20
CA SER A 306 -0.65 -2.20 -24.04
C SER A 306 0.55 -2.40 -23.12
N SER A 307 1.43 -1.41 -23.01
CA SER A 307 2.56 -1.46 -22.09
C SER A 307 2.94 -0.09 -21.50
N ILE A 308 3.39 -0.10 -20.24
CA ILE A 308 3.76 1.08 -19.45
C ILE A 308 4.94 0.72 -18.55
N HIS A 309 5.87 1.65 -18.30
CA HIS A 309 6.86 1.51 -17.22
C HIS A 309 6.61 2.54 -16.12
N VAL A 310 6.63 2.08 -14.87
CA VAL A 310 6.65 2.91 -13.66
C VAL A 310 8.05 2.88 -13.07
N LEU A 311 8.70 4.02 -12.98
CA LEU A 311 10.11 4.18 -12.64
C LEU A 311 10.25 5.03 -11.40
N GLY A 312 10.81 4.46 -10.33
CA GLY A 312 11.07 5.18 -9.09
C GLY A 312 12.55 5.51 -8.94
N THR A 313 12.86 6.77 -8.63
CA THR A 313 14.19 7.16 -8.15
C THR A 313 14.20 6.99 -6.63
N ASN A 314 14.95 6.02 -6.10
CA ASN A 314 14.90 5.57 -4.69
C ASN A 314 13.53 5.06 -4.20
N LEU A 315 12.56 4.89 -5.11
CA LEU A 315 11.17 4.54 -4.80
C LEU A 315 10.77 3.21 -5.44
N LEU A 316 11.68 2.24 -5.48
CA LEU A 316 11.48 0.94 -6.14
C LEU A 316 10.21 0.21 -5.67
N GLY A 317 9.96 0.17 -4.36
CA GLY A 317 8.77 -0.48 -3.80
C GLY A 317 7.48 0.16 -4.32
N LEU A 318 7.43 1.49 -4.35
CA LEU A 318 6.26 2.22 -4.83
C LEU A 318 6.07 2.09 -6.35
N ALA A 319 7.16 2.10 -7.12
CA ALA A 319 7.11 1.89 -8.57
C ALA A 319 6.56 0.50 -8.92
N LYS A 320 7.03 -0.53 -8.22
CA LYS A 320 6.51 -1.91 -8.36
C LYS A 320 5.05 -2.02 -7.93
N GLU A 321 4.63 -1.32 -6.89
CA GLU A 321 3.23 -1.31 -6.48
C GLU A 321 2.32 -0.64 -7.50
N GLY A 322 2.65 0.57 -7.95
CA GLY A 322 1.87 1.26 -8.99
C GLY A 322 1.74 0.42 -10.25
N ALA A 323 2.83 -0.22 -10.68
CA ALA A 323 2.80 -1.13 -11.81
C ALA A 323 1.92 -2.36 -11.58
N LEU A 324 1.98 -2.97 -10.40
CA LEU A 324 1.13 -4.11 -10.04
C LEU A 324 -0.34 -3.72 -10.04
N LYS A 325 -0.73 -2.59 -9.44
CA LYS A 325 -2.13 -2.12 -9.43
C LYS A 325 -2.66 -1.94 -10.84
N ILE A 326 -1.94 -1.20 -11.69
CA ILE A 326 -2.35 -1.00 -13.09
C ILE A 326 -2.48 -2.35 -13.81
N ARG A 327 -1.49 -3.23 -13.68
CA ARG A 327 -1.52 -4.55 -14.33
C ARG A 327 -2.69 -5.42 -13.86
N GLU A 328 -2.98 -5.44 -12.57
CA GLU A 328 -4.06 -6.24 -11.99
C GLU A 328 -5.44 -5.80 -12.48
N VAL A 329 -5.73 -4.49 -12.50
CA VAL A 329 -7.09 -4.01 -12.85
C VAL A 329 -7.27 -3.64 -14.32
N VAL A 330 -6.21 -3.21 -15.01
CA VAL A 330 -6.26 -2.80 -16.43
C VAL A 330 -5.91 -3.95 -17.37
N LEU A 331 -5.24 -5.01 -16.89
CA LEU A 331 -4.80 -6.15 -17.71
C LEU A 331 -3.91 -5.73 -18.89
N ASN A 332 -2.87 -4.95 -18.61
CA ASN A 332 -1.83 -4.58 -19.57
C ASN A 332 -0.43 -4.93 -19.06
N HIS A 333 0.59 -4.81 -19.91
CA HIS A 333 1.98 -5.04 -19.53
C HIS A 333 2.57 -3.81 -18.83
N THR A 334 2.30 -3.67 -17.55
CA THR A 334 2.92 -2.62 -16.73
C THR A 334 4.03 -3.18 -15.84
N GLU A 335 5.22 -2.62 -15.94
CA GLU A 335 6.39 -3.01 -15.17
C GLU A 335 6.88 -1.87 -14.26
N GLY A 336 7.28 -2.22 -13.03
CA GLY A 336 7.82 -1.29 -12.05
C GLY A 336 9.30 -1.54 -11.77
N GLY A 337 10.12 -0.49 -11.86
CA GLY A 337 11.57 -0.61 -11.77
C GLY A 337 12.27 0.62 -11.19
N GLU A 338 13.59 0.52 -11.04
CA GLU A 338 14.45 1.64 -10.66
C GLU A 338 14.76 2.48 -11.90
N ALA A 339 14.67 3.80 -11.78
CA ALA A 339 14.73 4.71 -12.91
C ALA A 339 16.09 4.72 -13.64
N ALA A 340 17.19 4.61 -12.92
CA ALA A 340 18.54 4.53 -13.48
C ALA A 340 18.80 3.19 -14.19
N GLU A 341 18.22 2.08 -13.73
CA GLU A 341 18.34 0.77 -14.39
C GLU A 341 17.62 0.70 -15.75
N PHE A 342 16.65 1.58 -15.99
CA PHE A 342 15.91 1.59 -17.24
C PHE A 342 16.81 1.81 -18.47
N LYS A 343 17.89 2.60 -18.34
CA LYS A 343 18.84 2.85 -19.45
C LYS A 343 19.77 1.66 -19.75
N HIS A 344 19.78 0.65 -18.88
CA HIS A 344 20.69 -0.50 -18.95
C HIS A 344 20.07 -1.70 -19.69
N GLY A 345 19.13 -1.45 -20.61
CA GLY A 345 18.53 -2.46 -21.49
C GLY A 345 17.05 -2.24 -21.72
N HIS A 346 16.30 -1.91 -20.66
CA HIS A 346 14.83 -1.77 -20.74
C HIS A 346 14.37 -0.66 -21.70
N ASN A 347 15.15 0.42 -21.83
CA ASN A 347 14.86 1.54 -22.72
C ASN A 347 14.89 1.20 -24.22
N THR A 348 15.30 -0.01 -24.62
CA THR A 348 15.16 -0.48 -26.01
C THR A 348 13.70 -0.60 -26.43
N ILE A 349 12.77 -0.61 -25.47
CA ILE A 349 11.33 -0.50 -25.72
C ILE A 349 10.90 0.90 -26.16
N LEU A 350 11.78 1.91 -26.10
CA LEU A 350 11.46 3.24 -26.60
C LEU A 350 11.68 3.32 -28.11
N GLY A 351 10.98 4.26 -28.76
CA GLY A 351 11.15 4.55 -30.18
C GLY A 351 10.05 3.90 -31.03
N ARG A 352 10.43 3.41 -32.21
CA ARG A 352 9.51 2.77 -33.15
C ARG A 352 9.56 1.26 -32.96
N ASN A 353 8.75 0.78 -32.04
CA ASN A 353 8.66 -0.63 -31.66
C ASN A 353 7.27 -1.20 -31.97
N SER A 354 7.19 -2.53 -32.05
CA SER A 354 6.02 -3.28 -32.51
C SER A 354 4.93 -3.48 -31.45
N ILE A 355 4.91 -2.66 -30.40
CA ILE A 355 3.90 -2.71 -29.36
C ILE A 355 2.81 -1.71 -29.74
N PHE A 356 1.77 -2.21 -30.40
CA PHE A 356 0.66 -1.41 -30.88
C PHE A 356 -0.54 -1.53 -29.93
N SER A 357 -1.20 -0.41 -29.63
CA SER A 357 -2.61 -0.43 -29.20
C SER A 357 -3.51 -0.71 -30.41
N LEU A 358 -4.81 -1.00 -30.18
CA LEU A 358 -5.75 -1.21 -31.28
C LEU A 358 -5.89 0.04 -32.17
N ALA A 359 -5.85 1.24 -31.58
CA ALA A 359 -5.84 2.49 -32.33
C ALA A 359 -4.57 2.66 -33.19
N ASP A 360 -3.41 2.24 -32.67
CA ASP A 360 -2.16 2.29 -33.44
C ASP A 360 -2.20 1.30 -34.62
N LEU A 361 -2.82 0.13 -34.42
CA LEU A 361 -3.00 -0.86 -35.47
C LEU A 361 -3.99 -0.40 -36.54
N GLU A 362 -5.13 0.20 -36.16
CA GLU A 362 -6.12 0.76 -37.09
C GLU A 362 -5.49 1.82 -38.00
N ASN A 363 -4.83 2.83 -37.43
CA ASN A 363 -4.15 3.88 -38.18
C ASN A 363 -3.10 3.32 -39.14
N PHE A 364 -2.33 2.32 -38.70
CA PHE A 364 -1.36 1.64 -39.54
C PHE A 364 -2.04 0.87 -40.67
N LEU A 365 -3.11 0.13 -40.37
CA LEU A 365 -3.84 -0.68 -41.35
C LEU A 365 -4.52 0.19 -42.41
N ASP A 366 -5.09 1.33 -42.06
CA ASP A 366 -5.71 2.24 -43.01
C ASP A 366 -4.67 2.85 -43.96
N SER A 367 -3.55 3.32 -43.42
CA SER A 367 -2.42 3.82 -44.19
C SER A 367 -1.86 2.73 -45.11
N TYR A 368 -1.69 1.51 -44.59
CA TYR A 368 -1.23 0.36 -45.35
C TYR A 368 -2.22 -0.06 -46.44
N ARG A 369 -3.53 -0.10 -46.15
CA ARG A 369 -4.59 -0.49 -47.11
C ARG A 369 -4.67 0.48 -48.28
N SER A 370 -4.58 1.78 -48.00
CA SER A 370 -4.54 2.82 -49.03
C SER A 370 -3.39 2.58 -50.03
N LEU A 371 -2.19 2.28 -49.53
CA LEU A 371 -1.03 1.98 -50.37
C LEU A 371 -1.14 0.61 -51.05
N ALA A 372 -1.64 -0.40 -50.34
CA ALA A 372 -1.81 -1.74 -50.85
C ALA A 372 -2.83 -1.82 -51.99
N ALA A 373 -3.84 -0.93 -52.03
CA ALA A 373 -4.84 -0.89 -53.11
C ALA A 373 -4.21 -0.75 -54.51
N SER A 374 -3.02 -0.19 -54.62
CA SER A 374 -2.25 -0.05 -55.87
C SER A 374 -1.43 -1.29 -56.27
N HIS A 375 -1.42 -2.36 -55.47
CA HIS A 375 -0.63 -3.58 -55.67
C HIS A 375 -1.54 -4.83 -55.75
N PRO A 376 -1.30 -5.80 -56.66
CA PRO A 376 -2.17 -6.97 -56.83
C PRO A 376 -2.26 -7.87 -55.57
N PRO A 377 -3.40 -8.53 -55.29
CA PRO A 377 -3.51 -9.51 -54.19
C PRO A 377 -2.72 -10.81 -54.48
N GLY A 378 -2.05 -11.38 -53.47
CA GLY A 378 -1.60 -12.79 -53.49
C GLY A 378 -0.12 -13.07 -53.21
N GLU A 379 0.78 -12.08 -53.27
CA GLU A 379 2.21 -12.32 -53.05
C GLU A 379 2.64 -12.14 -51.58
N LYS A 380 3.32 -13.14 -51.01
CA LYS A 380 3.96 -13.04 -49.67
C LYS A 380 4.98 -11.89 -49.58
N SER A 381 5.49 -11.40 -50.71
CA SER A 381 6.39 -10.24 -50.82
C SER A 381 5.68 -8.89 -50.76
N ARG A 382 4.36 -8.81 -50.98
CA ARG A 382 3.60 -7.55 -51.12
C ARG A 382 3.76 -6.62 -49.91
N ALA A 383 3.62 -7.14 -48.69
CA ALA A 383 3.76 -6.35 -47.48
C ALA A 383 5.20 -5.83 -47.31
N ARG A 384 6.19 -6.72 -47.53
CA ARG A 384 7.62 -6.35 -47.44
C ARG A 384 8.00 -5.34 -48.50
N GLU A 385 7.46 -5.44 -49.70
CA GLU A 385 7.71 -4.53 -50.80
C GLU A 385 7.07 -3.15 -50.56
N ILE A 386 5.83 -3.10 -50.09
CA ILE A 386 5.17 -1.84 -49.70
C ILE A 386 5.95 -1.15 -48.58
N LEU A 387 6.35 -1.89 -47.54
CA LEU A 387 7.15 -1.32 -46.44
C LEU A 387 8.55 -0.89 -46.90
N ARG A 388 9.12 -1.57 -47.92
CA ARG A 388 10.41 -1.19 -48.53
C ARG A 388 10.29 0.08 -49.38
N THR A 389 9.21 0.24 -50.15
CA THR A 389 8.98 1.39 -51.04
C THR A 389 8.39 2.59 -50.30
N HIS A 390 7.68 2.35 -49.20
CA HIS A 390 7.06 3.37 -48.35
C HIS A 390 7.50 3.19 -46.89
N PRO A 391 8.81 3.36 -46.59
CA PRO A 391 9.29 3.23 -45.21
C PRO A 391 8.70 4.28 -44.27
N SER A 392 8.09 5.36 -44.81
CA SER A 392 7.31 6.34 -44.06
C SER A 392 6.23 5.70 -43.20
N LEU A 393 5.58 4.61 -43.65
CA LEU A 393 4.60 3.86 -42.87
C LEU A 393 5.14 3.38 -41.51
N ILE A 394 6.40 2.94 -41.49
CA ILE A 394 7.08 2.55 -40.25
C ILE A 394 7.60 3.79 -39.53
N LYS A 395 8.04 4.82 -40.26
CA LYS A 395 8.56 6.05 -39.66
C LYS A 395 7.47 6.90 -38.98
N GLU A 396 6.23 6.77 -39.41
CA GLU A 396 5.06 7.48 -38.88
C GLU A 396 4.35 6.68 -37.77
N LEU A 397 4.81 5.46 -37.47
CA LEU A 397 4.33 4.71 -36.31
C LEU A 397 4.43 5.57 -35.05
N PRO A 398 3.40 5.51 -34.19
CA PRO A 398 3.24 6.43 -33.09
C PRO A 398 4.43 6.36 -32.14
N TYR A 399 4.95 7.55 -31.85
CA TYR A 399 5.80 7.81 -30.69
C TYR A 399 4.93 7.97 -29.44
N GLY A 400 5.52 7.78 -28.25
CA GLY A 400 4.81 7.99 -26.98
C GLY A 400 4.67 6.73 -26.14
N TYR A 401 5.77 6.02 -25.91
CA TYR A 401 5.79 4.95 -24.91
C TYR A 401 5.62 5.57 -23.51
N PRO A 402 4.61 5.18 -22.71
CA PRO A 402 4.37 5.82 -21.43
C PRO A 402 5.42 5.46 -20.38
N LEU A 403 6.13 6.47 -19.88
CA LEU A 403 6.97 6.38 -18.69
C LEU A 403 6.36 7.20 -17.56
N ILE A 404 6.03 6.51 -16.47
CA ILE A 404 5.58 7.12 -15.23
C ILE A 404 6.79 7.24 -14.29
N PHE A 405 7.21 8.46 -13.96
CA PHE A 405 8.29 8.72 -13.02
C PHE A 405 7.75 9.04 -11.64
N LEU A 406 8.36 8.45 -10.60
CA LEU A 406 8.15 8.80 -9.20
C LEU A 406 9.43 9.43 -8.67
N CYS A 407 9.36 10.70 -8.31
CA CYS A 407 10.51 11.45 -7.82
C CYS A 407 10.31 11.86 -6.36
N ALA A 408 11.14 11.33 -5.47
CA ALA A 408 11.25 11.83 -4.11
C ALA A 408 11.68 13.31 -4.10
N PRO A 409 11.38 14.08 -3.03
CA PRO A 409 11.64 15.53 -3.00
C PRO A 409 13.12 15.93 -2.91
N ASP A 410 14.02 14.97 -2.72
CA ASP A 410 15.46 15.19 -2.59
C ASP A 410 16.07 15.82 -3.86
N GLU A 411 17.04 16.72 -3.68
CA GLU A 411 17.70 17.41 -4.80
C GLU A 411 18.47 16.47 -5.73
N ARG A 412 19.16 15.47 -5.18
CA ARG A 412 19.89 14.49 -5.99
C ARG A 412 18.91 13.68 -6.83
N ASP A 413 17.79 13.28 -6.24
CA ASP A 413 16.77 12.48 -6.91
C ASP A 413 16.08 13.29 -8.01
N ALA A 414 15.81 14.58 -7.78
CA ALA A 414 15.32 15.49 -8.81
C ALA A 414 16.31 15.61 -9.97
N ARG A 415 17.61 15.81 -9.71
CA ARG A 415 18.64 15.88 -10.78
C ARG A 415 18.72 14.59 -11.60
N VAL A 416 18.71 13.44 -10.94
CA VAL A 416 18.71 12.13 -11.61
C VAL A 416 17.45 11.98 -12.48
N THR A 417 16.29 12.31 -11.93
CA THR A 417 15.01 12.21 -12.63
C THR A 417 14.96 13.14 -13.85
N ILE A 418 15.41 14.40 -13.74
CA ILE A 418 15.52 15.34 -14.87
C ILE A 418 16.40 14.75 -15.98
N SER A 419 17.57 14.21 -15.61
CA SER A 419 18.47 13.56 -16.58
C SER A 419 17.81 12.38 -17.29
N GLN A 420 17.05 11.54 -16.57
CA GLN A 420 16.31 10.42 -17.16
C GLN A 420 15.20 10.91 -18.09
N ILE A 421 14.40 11.89 -17.67
CA ILE A 421 13.33 12.48 -18.48
C ILE A 421 13.90 13.01 -19.80
N HIS A 422 14.97 13.81 -19.77
CA HIS A 422 15.59 14.33 -20.98
C HIS A 422 16.11 13.22 -21.90
N THR A 423 16.71 12.18 -21.31
CA THR A 423 17.23 11.03 -22.05
C THR A 423 16.13 10.25 -22.76
N HIS A 424 14.99 10.02 -22.10
CA HIS A 424 13.96 9.13 -22.64
C HIS A 424 12.96 9.85 -23.54
N LYS A 425 12.68 11.13 -23.31
CA LYS A 425 11.77 11.89 -24.18
C LYS A 425 12.32 12.06 -25.60
N ILE A 426 13.64 12.27 -25.76
CA ILE A 426 14.26 12.32 -27.10
C ILE A 426 14.24 10.96 -27.82
N ARG A 427 14.02 9.86 -27.07
CA ARG A 427 13.86 8.51 -27.59
C ARG A 427 12.39 8.17 -27.83
N GLY A 428 11.46 9.11 -27.60
CA GLY A 428 10.06 8.88 -27.91
C GLY A 428 9.17 8.48 -26.74
N ALA A 429 9.60 8.69 -25.51
CA ALA A 429 8.76 8.48 -24.34
C ALA A 429 7.75 9.62 -24.13
N ASP A 430 6.52 9.26 -23.78
CA ASP A 430 5.54 10.15 -23.16
C ASP A 430 5.79 10.15 -21.64
N ILE A 431 5.79 11.33 -21.01
CA ILE A 431 6.27 11.48 -19.63
C ILE A 431 5.12 11.86 -18.68
N LEU A 432 4.83 10.99 -17.72
CA LEU A 432 3.98 11.30 -16.58
C LEU A 432 4.84 11.35 -15.31
N LEU A 433 4.98 12.52 -14.68
CA LEU A 433 5.82 12.67 -13.48
C LEU A 433 4.96 12.90 -12.24
N PHE A 434 5.16 12.10 -11.20
CA PHE A 434 4.66 12.33 -9.85
C PHE A 434 5.79 12.92 -9.00
N ALA A 435 5.60 14.14 -8.51
CA ALA A 435 6.61 14.84 -7.72
C ALA A 435 5.99 15.96 -6.87
N GLU A 436 6.67 16.33 -5.78
CA GLU A 436 6.37 17.61 -5.12
C GLU A 436 6.66 18.78 -6.07
N ARG A 437 5.89 19.87 -6.01
CA ARG A 437 6.04 21.00 -6.97
C ARG A 437 7.45 21.57 -7.00
N ARG A 438 8.12 21.42 -8.14
CA ARG A 438 9.44 22.01 -8.44
C ARG A 438 9.52 22.50 -9.88
N GLN A 439 10.06 23.70 -10.06
CA GLN A 439 10.08 24.38 -11.36
C GLN A 439 11.01 23.70 -12.37
N ASP A 440 12.16 23.21 -11.92
CA ASP A 440 13.14 22.47 -12.74
C ASP A 440 12.55 21.19 -13.33
N LEU A 441 11.87 20.39 -12.51
CA LEU A 441 11.16 19.19 -12.94
C LEU A 441 10.00 19.53 -13.90
N ALA A 442 9.22 20.57 -13.58
CA ALA A 442 8.12 21.01 -14.45
C ALA A 442 8.63 21.43 -15.85
N LEU A 443 9.74 22.17 -15.92
CA LEU A 443 10.39 22.53 -17.19
C LEU A 443 10.92 21.30 -17.94
N ALA A 444 11.50 20.34 -17.22
CA ALA A 444 12.01 19.10 -17.81
C ALA A 444 10.91 18.27 -18.48
N VAL A 445 9.74 18.15 -17.81
CA VAL A 445 8.55 17.46 -18.29
C VAL A 445 7.93 18.19 -19.48
N ALA A 446 7.69 19.50 -19.37
CA ALA A 446 7.00 20.29 -20.39
C ALA A 446 7.82 20.53 -21.67
N GLY A 447 9.15 20.51 -21.58
CA GLY A 447 10.02 20.76 -22.73
C GLY A 447 9.85 19.73 -23.83
N LYS A 448 9.33 20.13 -24.99
CA LYS A 448 9.10 19.23 -26.13
C LYS A 448 10.42 18.83 -26.80
N PRO A 449 10.64 17.54 -27.11
CA PRO A 449 11.78 17.12 -27.92
C PRO A 449 11.70 17.68 -29.35
N ALA A 450 12.84 18.07 -29.92
CA ALA A 450 12.90 18.57 -31.29
C ALA A 450 12.39 17.50 -32.27
N GLY A 451 11.48 17.88 -33.17
CA GLY A 451 10.90 16.97 -34.17
C GLY A 451 9.72 16.11 -33.67
N HIS A 452 9.36 16.16 -32.38
CA HIS A 452 8.22 15.43 -31.82
C HIS A 452 7.03 16.37 -31.59
N LYS A 453 6.20 16.57 -32.62
CA LYS A 453 5.04 17.48 -32.56
C LYS A 453 3.97 17.04 -31.57
N ASP A 454 3.75 15.73 -31.48
CA ASP A 454 2.68 15.10 -30.69
C ASP A 454 3.13 14.58 -29.32
N TYR A 455 4.28 15.06 -28.83
CA TYR A 455 4.78 14.71 -27.49
C TYR A 455 3.75 15.04 -26.41
N TRP A 456 3.38 14.04 -25.61
CA TRP A 456 2.51 14.20 -24.47
C TRP A 456 3.30 14.10 -23.18
N SER A 457 2.95 14.98 -22.23
CA SER A 457 3.50 14.91 -20.90
C SER A 457 2.54 15.48 -19.87
N ARG A 458 2.69 15.05 -18.62
CA ARG A 458 1.90 15.57 -17.51
C ARG A 458 2.69 15.55 -16.21
N TYR A 459 2.50 16.59 -15.40
CA TYR A 459 3.03 16.70 -14.05
C TYR A 459 1.90 16.50 -13.07
N ILE A 460 2.00 15.46 -12.26
CA ILE A 460 1.08 15.15 -11.16
C ILE A 460 1.69 15.72 -9.88
N GLU A 461 1.07 16.80 -9.40
CA GLU A 461 1.57 17.52 -8.24
C GLU A 461 1.18 16.80 -6.94
N ILE A 462 2.17 16.59 -6.08
CA ILE A 462 1.96 16.15 -4.70
C ILE A 462 2.29 17.33 -3.77
N PRO A 463 1.47 17.62 -2.75
CA PRO A 463 1.75 18.68 -1.80
C PRO A 463 3.10 18.49 -1.11
N ARG A 464 3.76 19.59 -0.74
CA ARG A 464 5.03 19.50 -0.03
C ARG A 464 4.84 18.91 1.35
N SER A 465 5.55 17.83 1.64
CA SER A 465 5.52 17.19 2.96
C SER A 465 6.31 17.96 4.01
N GLY A 466 7.43 18.57 3.61
CA GLY A 466 8.43 19.12 4.54
C GLY A 466 9.03 18.09 5.50
N LYS A 467 8.73 16.79 5.32
CA LYS A 467 9.13 15.70 6.20
C LYS A 467 9.63 14.52 5.37
N PRO A 468 10.75 13.89 5.76
CA PRO A 468 11.32 12.78 5.00
C PRO A 468 10.31 11.66 4.78
N CYS A 469 10.39 11.04 3.61
CA CYS A 469 9.62 9.85 3.23
C CYS A 469 8.09 10.02 3.13
N LEU A 470 7.46 11.12 3.54
CA LEU A 470 5.99 11.25 3.50
C LEU A 470 5.41 11.30 2.08
N PHE A 471 6.21 11.74 1.09
CA PHE A 471 5.84 11.72 -0.33
C PHE A 471 5.20 10.40 -0.78
N VAL A 472 5.67 9.26 -0.24
CA VAL A 472 5.18 7.92 -0.58
C VAL A 472 3.68 7.74 -0.37
N PHE A 473 3.08 8.41 0.62
CA PHE A 473 1.66 8.27 0.92
C PHE A 473 0.81 8.97 -0.15
N GLY A 474 1.15 10.22 -0.48
CA GLY A 474 0.50 10.98 -1.55
C GLY A 474 0.65 10.30 -2.92
N ALA A 475 1.85 9.81 -3.23
CA ALA A 475 2.10 9.09 -4.47
C ALA A 475 1.37 7.74 -4.54
N ALA A 476 1.33 6.97 -3.44
CA ALA A 476 0.61 5.70 -3.40
C ALA A 476 -0.89 5.86 -3.66
N ILE A 477 -1.54 6.83 -3.03
CA ILE A 477 -2.99 7.04 -3.21
C ILE A 477 -3.32 7.51 -4.64
N LEU A 478 -2.47 8.35 -5.23
CA LEU A 478 -2.67 8.82 -6.60
C LEU A 478 -2.40 7.72 -7.64
N LEU A 479 -1.44 6.81 -7.41
CA LEU A 479 -1.22 5.65 -8.26
C LEU A 479 -2.38 4.65 -8.20
N GLN A 480 -2.93 4.42 -7.01
CA GLN A 480 -4.15 3.62 -6.85
C GLN A 480 -5.33 4.27 -7.58
N TYR A 481 -5.48 5.59 -7.47
CA TYR A 481 -6.53 6.33 -8.17
C TYR A 481 -6.36 6.25 -9.69
N LEU A 482 -5.13 6.41 -10.21
CA LEU A 482 -4.84 6.24 -11.63
C LEU A 482 -5.23 4.85 -12.14
N ALA A 483 -4.82 3.79 -11.43
CA ALA A 483 -5.16 2.42 -11.80
C ALA A 483 -6.68 2.18 -11.81
N TYR A 484 -7.38 2.67 -10.78
CA TYR A 484 -8.84 2.60 -10.69
C TYR A 484 -9.51 3.28 -11.89
N ARG A 485 -9.12 4.52 -12.21
CA ARG A 485 -9.71 5.27 -13.33
C ARG A 485 -9.41 4.63 -14.68
N MET A 486 -8.19 4.14 -14.89
CA MET A 486 -7.86 3.37 -16.09
C MET A 486 -8.69 2.09 -16.22
N SER A 487 -8.94 1.38 -15.10
CA SER A 487 -9.76 0.17 -15.11
C SER A 487 -11.20 0.46 -15.47
N VAL A 488 -11.81 1.49 -14.88
CA VAL A 488 -13.20 1.89 -15.18
C VAL A 488 -13.33 2.27 -16.65
N LEU A 489 -12.46 3.14 -17.16
CA LEU A 489 -12.48 3.56 -18.56
C LEU A 489 -12.31 2.38 -19.52
N LYS A 490 -11.41 1.44 -19.21
CA LYS A 490 -11.18 0.27 -20.07
C LYS A 490 -12.34 -0.71 -20.02
N MET A 491 -12.94 -0.91 -18.86
CA MET A 491 -14.13 -1.75 -18.69
C MET A 491 -15.29 -1.19 -19.51
N GLU A 492 -15.65 0.08 -19.29
CA GLU A 492 -16.72 0.76 -20.05
C GLU A 492 -16.47 0.73 -21.56
N TRP A 493 -15.22 0.93 -21.98
CA TRP A 493 -14.85 0.85 -23.39
C TRP A 493 -15.05 -0.56 -23.96
N LEU A 494 -14.60 -1.61 -23.28
CA LEU A 494 -14.75 -2.99 -23.75
C LEU A 494 -16.22 -3.46 -23.71
N ASP A 495 -16.98 -3.04 -22.71
CA ASP A 495 -18.43 -3.27 -22.61
C ASP A 495 -19.16 -2.60 -23.80
N SER A 496 -18.79 -1.36 -24.13
CA SER A 496 -19.38 -0.64 -25.28
C SER A 496 -19.11 -1.31 -26.63
N LEU A 497 -18.03 -2.11 -26.70
CA LEU A 497 -17.66 -2.91 -27.87
C LEU A 497 -18.28 -4.31 -27.87
N GLY A 498 -19.00 -4.70 -26.80
CA GLY A 498 -19.58 -6.04 -26.65
C GLY A 498 -18.54 -7.15 -26.45
N VAL A 499 -17.36 -6.83 -25.91
CA VAL A 499 -16.30 -7.83 -25.67
C VAL A 499 -16.61 -8.64 -24.42
N GLU A 500 -17.26 -9.78 -24.59
CA GLU A 500 -17.59 -10.65 -23.45
C GLU A 500 -16.33 -11.23 -22.76
N GLY A 501 -16.39 -11.35 -21.43
CA GLY A 501 -15.37 -12.06 -20.64
C GLY A 501 -13.99 -11.40 -20.60
N HIS A 502 -13.90 -10.08 -20.88
CA HIS A 502 -12.63 -9.36 -20.93
C HIS A 502 -11.84 -9.33 -19.60
N GLY A 503 -12.52 -9.48 -18.46
CA GLY A 503 -11.89 -9.64 -17.15
C GLY A 503 -11.34 -8.38 -16.47
N VAL A 504 -11.27 -7.24 -17.17
CA VAL A 504 -11.04 -5.91 -16.57
C VAL A 504 -12.18 -5.58 -15.60
N HIS A 505 -11.88 -5.40 -14.31
CA HIS A 505 -12.84 -4.94 -13.31
C HIS A 505 -12.07 -4.34 -12.11
N PRO A 506 -12.51 -3.21 -11.53
CA PRO A 506 -11.78 -2.57 -10.43
C PRO A 506 -11.73 -3.41 -9.15
N ASP A 507 -12.81 -4.11 -8.79
CA ASP A 507 -12.87 -4.94 -7.57
C ASP A 507 -12.47 -6.42 -7.75
N VAL A 508 -12.87 -7.05 -8.87
CA VAL A 508 -12.75 -8.49 -9.12
C VAL A 508 -12.13 -8.80 -10.49
N PRO A 509 -10.89 -8.33 -10.76
CA PRO A 509 -10.24 -8.63 -12.02
C PRO A 509 -9.99 -10.13 -12.21
N LYS A 510 -10.00 -10.57 -13.46
CA LYS A 510 -9.82 -11.99 -13.82
C LYS A 510 -8.44 -12.50 -13.39
N ASN A 511 -8.38 -13.78 -12.98
CA ASN A 511 -7.17 -14.52 -12.62
C ASN A 511 -6.40 -13.98 -11.40
N VAL A 512 -7.03 -13.19 -10.54
CA VAL A 512 -6.44 -12.73 -9.28
C VAL A 512 -7.21 -13.35 -8.11
N SER A 513 -6.49 -13.76 -7.07
CA SER A 513 -7.07 -14.23 -5.81
C SER A 513 -6.61 -13.32 -4.66
N LYS A 514 -7.51 -13.08 -3.70
CA LYS A 514 -7.24 -12.25 -2.52
C LYS A 514 -6.19 -12.87 -1.59
N SER A 515 -6.14 -14.20 -1.51
CA SER A 515 -5.14 -14.91 -0.71
C SER A 515 -4.76 -16.22 -1.38
N ILE A 516 -3.47 -16.43 -1.57
CA ILE A 516 -2.91 -17.70 -2.04
C ILE A 516 -2.59 -18.54 -0.80
N THR A 517 -3.54 -19.39 -0.41
CA THR A 517 -3.48 -20.24 0.79
C THR A 517 -3.20 -21.72 0.48
N ILE A 518 -3.18 -22.08 -0.80
CA ILE A 518 -2.99 -23.44 -1.32
C ILE A 518 -1.96 -23.36 -2.47
N GLU A 519 -1.24 -24.46 -2.73
CA GLU A 519 -0.27 -24.60 -3.83
C GLU A 519 -0.89 -24.45 -5.22
#